data_AF-A0A9D1WTP8-F1
#
_entry.id   AF-A0A9D1WTP8-F1
#
_cell.length_a   1.000
_cell.length_b   1.000
_cell.length_c   1.000
_cell.angle_alpha   90.00
_cell.angle_beta   90.00
_cell.angle_gamma   90.00
#
_symmetry.space_group_name_H-M   'P 1'
#
loop_
_entity.id
_entity.type
_entity.pdbx_description
1 polymer ?
#
loop_
_entity_poly.entity_id
_entity_poly.type
_entity_poly.pdbx_seq_one_letter_code
_entity_poly.pdbx_strand_id
1 'polypeptide(L)'
;MYFQYGDKETEYLKKKDKVLGAAIEKIGHIEREVDRDLFSSVIHHIIGQQISTKAQATIWRRMVYHHRKIDRKLFEKYRRRFSPYCSVASLYFWAVAGGAVPGMRDYAPKKGRK
;
A
#
# COMPACT_ATOMS: atom_id res chain seq x y z
N MET A 1 0.12 0.42 -13.43
CA MET A 1 0.96 -0.36 -14.37
C MET A 1 0.89 -1.79 -13.87
N TYR A 2 0.97 -2.83 -14.69
CA TYR A 2 0.99 -4.20 -14.18
C TYR A 2 2.42 -4.72 -14.16
N PHE A 3 2.74 -5.59 -13.20
CA PHE A 3 4.05 -6.22 -13.11
C PHE A 3 4.20 -7.13 -14.32
N GLN A 4 5.23 -6.89 -15.13
CA GLN A 4 5.41 -7.59 -16.39
C GLN A 4 6.21 -8.86 -16.15
N TYR A 5 5.62 -10.00 -16.46
CA TYR A 5 6.25 -11.33 -16.45
C TYR A 5 5.44 -12.27 -17.37
N GLY A 6 6.05 -13.36 -17.83
CA GLY A 6 5.39 -14.27 -18.77
C GLY A 6 5.83 -15.73 -18.63
N ASP A 7 5.69 -16.46 -19.74
CA ASP A 7 5.92 -17.92 -19.77
C ASP A 7 7.36 -18.26 -19.39
N LYS A 8 8.33 -17.44 -19.79
CA LYS A 8 9.75 -17.64 -19.47
C LYS A 8 10.01 -17.68 -17.96
N GLU A 9 9.52 -16.69 -17.21
CA GLU A 9 9.72 -16.62 -15.77
C GLU A 9 8.93 -17.72 -15.05
N THR A 10 7.71 -18.00 -15.51
CA THR A 10 6.84 -19.01 -14.88
C THR A 10 7.33 -20.44 -15.13
N GLU A 11 7.80 -20.78 -16.33
CA GLU A 11 8.41 -22.09 -16.64
C GLU A 11 9.69 -22.33 -15.84
N TYR A 12 10.53 -21.30 -15.71
CA TYR A 12 11.73 -21.39 -14.88
C TYR A 12 11.38 -21.73 -13.42
N LEU A 13 10.39 -21.05 -12.84
CA LEU A 13 9.94 -21.29 -11.47
C LEU A 13 9.32 -22.68 -11.29
N LYS A 14 8.46 -23.11 -12.24
CA LYS A 14 7.87 -24.46 -12.26
C LYS A 14 8.92 -25.56 -12.27
N LYS A 15 10.00 -25.38 -13.05
CA LYS A 15 11.11 -26.34 -13.11
C LYS A 15 11.95 -26.35 -11.83
N LYS A 16 12.09 -25.19 -11.17
CA LYS A 16 12.94 -25.03 -9.98
C LYS A 16 12.29 -25.61 -8.71
N ASP A 17 10.98 -25.53 -8.59
CA ASP A 17 10.22 -26.02 -7.44
C ASP A 17 8.87 -26.61 -7.88
N LYS A 18 8.66 -27.91 -7.62
CA LYS A 18 7.44 -28.65 -8.01
C LYS A 18 6.19 -28.17 -7.27
N VAL A 19 6.32 -27.76 -6.00
CA VAL A 19 5.19 -27.26 -5.19
C VAL A 19 4.77 -25.89 -5.69
N LEU A 20 5.74 -25.01 -5.94
CA LEU A 20 5.48 -23.71 -6.57
C LEU A 20 4.91 -23.87 -7.98
N GLY A 21 5.40 -24.85 -8.74
CA GLY A 21 4.90 -25.14 -10.08
C GLY A 21 3.43 -25.54 -10.11
N ALA A 22 3.02 -26.46 -9.21
CA ALA A 22 1.61 -26.83 -9.06
C ALA A 22 0.73 -25.63 -8.64
N ALA A 23 1.26 -24.74 -7.80
CA ALA A 23 0.55 -23.51 -7.42
C ALA A 23 0.37 -22.56 -8.62
N ILE A 24 1.40 -22.36 -9.44
CA ILE A 24 1.33 -21.53 -10.65
C ILE A 24 0.31 -22.09 -11.65
N GLU A 25 0.27 -23.41 -11.84
CA GLU A 25 -0.71 -24.06 -12.73
C GLU A 25 -2.15 -23.91 -12.25
N LYS A 26 -2.36 -24.00 -10.93
CA LYS A 26 -3.70 -23.86 -10.34
C LYS A 26 -4.19 -22.42 -10.29
N ILE A 27 -3.29 -21.47 -10.02
CA ILE A 27 -3.65 -20.05 -9.84
C ILE A 27 -3.73 -19.31 -11.19
N GLY A 28 -2.85 -19.66 -12.13
CA GLY A 28 -2.74 -18.97 -13.42
C GLY A 28 -2.02 -17.62 -13.33
N HIS A 29 -2.18 -16.78 -14.36
CA HIS A 29 -1.56 -15.47 -14.43
C HIS A 29 -2.17 -14.50 -13.39
N ILE A 30 -1.33 -13.75 -12.69
CA ILE A 30 -1.69 -12.84 -11.62
C ILE A 30 -1.44 -11.41 -12.09
N GLU A 31 -2.53 -10.69 -12.33
CA GLU A 31 -2.49 -9.26 -12.61
C GLU A 31 -2.16 -8.49 -11.32
N ARG A 32 -0.89 -8.14 -11.14
CA ARG A 32 -0.45 -7.34 -9.99
C ARG A 32 -0.16 -5.91 -10.40
N GLU A 33 -0.96 -4.98 -9.89
CA GLU A 33 -0.70 -3.55 -10.07
C GLU A 33 0.61 -3.14 -9.36
N VAL A 34 1.46 -2.45 -10.12
CA VAL A 34 2.66 -1.74 -9.65
C VAL A 34 2.42 -0.24 -9.69
N ASP A 35 2.84 0.39 -8.60
CA ASP A 35 2.94 1.84 -8.48
C ASP A 35 3.98 2.35 -9.48
N ARG A 36 3.62 3.37 -10.27
CA ARG A 36 4.50 3.98 -11.27
C ARG A 36 5.65 4.78 -10.64
N ASP A 37 5.50 5.13 -9.37
CA ASP A 37 6.46 5.92 -8.62
C ASP A 37 7.06 5.03 -7.51
N LEU A 38 8.34 4.68 -7.67
CA LEU A 38 9.09 3.86 -6.71
C LEU A 38 8.99 4.45 -5.29
N PHE A 39 8.90 5.78 -5.22
CA PHE A 39 8.80 6.50 -3.98
C PHE A 39 7.42 6.31 -3.30
N SER A 40 6.32 6.43 -4.06
CA SER A 40 4.97 6.08 -3.62
C SER A 40 4.87 4.62 -3.17
N SER A 41 5.52 3.68 -3.87
CA SER A 41 5.56 2.26 -3.47
C SER A 41 6.15 2.07 -2.07
N VAL A 42 7.26 2.76 -1.75
CA VAL A 42 7.91 2.66 -0.43
C VAL A 42 7.00 3.21 0.67
N ILE A 43 6.36 4.36 0.47
CA ILE A 43 5.42 4.92 1.46
C ILE A 43 4.20 4.02 1.61
N HIS A 44 3.67 3.48 0.51
CA HIS A 44 2.56 2.53 0.54
C HIS A 44 2.91 1.31 1.39
N HIS A 45 4.13 0.77 1.27
CA HIS A 45 4.62 -0.34 2.09
C HIS A 45 4.84 0.04 3.56
N ILE A 46 5.41 1.21 3.86
CA ILE A 46 5.62 1.68 5.24
C ILE A 46 4.28 1.89 5.97
N ILE A 47 3.27 2.42 5.28
CA ILE A 47 1.93 2.58 5.84
C ILE A 47 1.28 1.21 6.09
N GLY A 48 1.54 0.23 5.23
CA GLY A 48 0.97 -1.11 5.34
C GLY A 48 1.67 -2.02 6.35
N GLN A 49 2.89 -1.69 6.77
CA GLN A 49 3.61 -2.46 7.78
C GLN A 49 2.82 -2.41 9.10
N GLN A 50 2.37 -3.58 9.57
CA GLN A 50 1.63 -3.81 10.83
C GLN A 50 0.11 -3.54 10.82
N ILE A 51 -0.50 -3.18 9.69
CA ILE A 51 -1.95 -2.98 9.61
C ILE A 51 -2.58 -3.78 8.47
N SER A 52 -3.87 -4.10 8.56
CA SER A 52 -4.56 -4.83 7.49
C SER A 52 -4.50 -4.07 6.16
N THR A 53 -4.52 -4.81 5.05
CA THR A 53 -4.57 -4.23 3.68
C THR A 53 -5.77 -3.28 3.50
N LYS A 54 -6.90 -3.54 4.18
CA LYS A 54 -8.08 -2.65 4.18
C LYS A 54 -7.83 -1.32 4.92
N ALA A 55 -7.09 -1.38 6.02
CA ALA A 55 -6.66 -0.20 6.78
C ALA A 55 -5.64 0.62 5.98
N GLN A 56 -4.62 -0.05 5.43
CA GLN A 56 -3.62 0.54 4.53
C GLN A 56 -4.27 1.28 3.37
N ALA A 57 -5.20 0.63 2.64
CA ALA A 57 -5.89 1.26 1.51
C ALA A 57 -6.70 2.50 1.92
N THR A 58 -7.22 2.52 3.15
CA THR A 58 -7.97 3.67 3.69
C THR A 58 -7.05 4.84 4.04
N ILE A 59 -5.93 4.57 4.72
CA ILE A 59 -4.92 5.58 5.04
C ILE A 59 -4.27 6.10 3.75
N TRP A 60 -3.92 5.21 2.83
CA TRP A 60 -3.38 5.55 1.51
C TRP A 60 -4.35 6.46 0.74
N ARG A 61 -5.63 6.09 0.69
CA ARG A 61 -6.65 6.95 0.05
C ARG A 61 -6.67 8.35 0.65
N ARG A 62 -6.57 8.47 1.97
CA ARG A 62 -6.64 9.77 2.66
C ARG A 62 -5.35 10.57 2.51
N MET A 63 -4.17 9.94 2.53
CA MET A 63 -2.90 10.64 2.40
C MET A 63 -2.54 10.98 0.94
N VAL A 64 -2.89 10.12 -0.01
CA VAL A 64 -2.51 10.27 -1.43
C VAL A 64 -3.63 10.89 -2.26
N TYR A 65 -4.92 10.71 -1.97
CA TYR A 65 -5.93 11.42 -2.78
C TYR A 65 -6.03 12.92 -2.42
N HIS A 66 -5.53 13.35 -1.25
CA HIS A 66 -5.30 14.78 -0.98
C HIS A 66 -4.02 15.32 -1.65
N HIS A 67 -3.09 14.46 -2.05
CA HIS A 67 -1.85 14.81 -2.72
C HIS A 67 -1.72 14.07 -4.06
N ARG A 68 -2.12 14.72 -5.18
CA ARG A 68 -2.05 14.15 -6.55
C ARG A 68 -0.74 13.43 -6.89
N LYS A 69 0.35 13.82 -6.25
CA LYS A 69 1.66 13.16 -6.27
C LYS A 69 2.37 13.48 -4.95
N ILE A 70 3.04 12.51 -4.33
CA ILE A 70 4.01 12.80 -3.26
C ILE A 70 5.37 13.00 -3.92
N ASP A 71 5.90 14.22 -3.86
CA ASP A 71 7.24 14.52 -4.35
C ASP A 71 8.29 14.39 -3.23
N ARG A 72 9.58 14.49 -3.60
CA ARG A 72 10.69 14.36 -2.66
C ARG A 72 10.66 15.42 -1.55
N LYS A 73 10.12 16.62 -1.79
CA LYS A 73 10.03 17.69 -0.78
C LYS A 73 8.96 17.36 0.27
N LEU A 74 7.79 16.93 -0.19
CA LEU A 74 6.70 16.52 0.68
C LEU A 74 7.08 15.27 1.49
N PHE A 75 7.84 14.35 0.90
CA PHE A 75 8.43 13.23 1.62
C PHE A 75 9.34 13.67 2.76
N GLU A 76 10.35 14.49 2.48
CA GLU A 76 11.32 14.90 3.51
C GLU A 76 10.61 15.61 4.67
N LYS A 77 9.54 16.36 4.38
CA LYS A 77 8.67 16.94 5.40
C LYS A 77 8.01 15.87 6.27
N TYR A 78 7.44 14.83 5.69
CA TYR A 78 6.80 13.74 6.44
C TYR A 78 7.82 12.83 7.15
N ARG A 79 8.91 12.45 6.48
CA ARG A 79 10.01 11.68 7.04
C ARG A 79 10.60 12.38 8.26
N ARG A 80 10.94 13.68 8.18
CA ARG A 80 11.46 14.43 9.34
C ARG A 80 10.45 14.49 10.49
N ARG A 81 9.15 14.57 10.17
CA ARG A 81 8.09 14.67 11.17
C ARG A 81 7.81 13.34 11.89
N PHE A 82 7.96 12.21 11.20
CA PHE A 82 7.60 10.89 11.72
C PHE A 82 8.81 10.00 12.04
N SER A 83 10.02 10.41 11.67
CA SER A 83 11.27 9.75 12.07
C SER A 83 11.52 9.92 13.57
N PRO A 84 12.05 8.90 14.26
CA PRO A 84 12.39 7.57 13.75
C PRO A 84 11.20 6.58 13.74
N TYR A 85 10.05 6.93 14.30
CA TYR A 85 8.94 6.02 14.59
C TYR A 85 7.84 6.02 13.52
N CYS A 86 8.23 5.96 12.24
CA CYS A 86 7.27 6.05 11.13
C CYS A 86 6.22 4.93 11.17
N SER A 87 6.59 3.74 11.64
CA SER A 87 5.69 2.59 11.83
C SER A 87 4.66 2.82 12.93
N VAL A 88 5.03 3.52 14.01
CA VAL A 88 4.10 3.86 15.09
C VAL A 88 3.11 4.91 14.62
N ALA A 89 3.55 5.90 13.84
CA ALA A 89 2.66 6.90 13.23
C ALA A 89 1.56 6.25 12.37
N SER A 90 1.86 5.16 11.65
CA SER A 90 0.87 4.38 10.88
C SER A 90 -0.28 3.83 11.74
N LEU A 91 0.00 3.40 12.99
CA LEU A 91 -1.03 2.91 13.92
C LEU A 91 -1.97 4.04 14.38
N TYR A 92 -1.42 5.23 14.63
CA TYR A 92 -2.24 6.40 14.96
C TYR A 92 -3.08 6.86 13.78
N PHE A 93 -2.54 6.85 12.56
CA PHE A 93 -3.34 7.11 11.37
C PHE A 93 -4.47 6.12 11.21
N TRP A 94 -4.25 4.84 11.54
CA TRP A 94 -5.32 3.84 11.55
C TRP A 94 -6.39 4.13 12.60
N ALA A 95 -6.00 4.45 13.84
CA ALA A 95 -6.93 4.76 14.92
C ALA A 95 -7.78 6.00 14.61
N VAL A 96 -7.14 7.08 14.14
CA VAL A 96 -7.83 8.30 13.66
C VAL A 96 -8.74 7.94 12.49
N ALA A 97 -8.29 7.07 11.60
CA ALA A 97 -9.07 6.67 10.45
C ALA A 97 -10.34 5.87 10.81
N GLY A 98 -10.27 5.10 11.89
CA GLY A 98 -11.38 4.38 12.50
C GLY A 98 -12.26 5.23 13.42
N GLY A 99 -11.97 6.53 13.58
CA GLY A 99 -12.74 7.43 14.43
C GLY A 99 -12.50 7.27 15.92
N ALA A 100 -11.41 6.59 16.33
CA ALA A 100 -11.11 6.31 17.73
C ALA A 100 -10.70 7.55 18.54
N VAL A 101 -10.38 8.68 17.88
CA VAL A 101 -9.93 9.91 18.53
C VAL A 101 -11.00 11.01 18.34
N PRO A 102 -11.75 11.38 19.39
CA PRO A 102 -12.71 12.48 19.34
C PRO A 102 -12.03 13.80 18.94
N GLY A 103 -12.63 14.56 18.03
CA GLY A 103 -12.11 15.85 17.57
C GLY A 103 -11.04 15.78 16.47
N MET A 104 -10.45 14.61 16.19
CA MET A 104 -9.63 14.43 14.99
C MET A 104 -10.52 14.10 13.79
N ARG A 105 -10.49 14.97 12.78
CA ARG A 105 -11.36 14.88 11.61
C ARG A 105 -10.75 13.97 10.56
N ASP A 106 -11.46 12.89 10.27
CA ASP A 106 -11.26 12.12 9.05
C ASP A 106 -11.78 12.93 7.83
N TYR A 107 -10.89 13.19 6.86
CA TYR A 107 -11.21 13.93 5.65
C TYR A 107 -11.77 13.04 4.52
N ALA A 108 -12.07 11.76 4.80
CA ALA A 108 -12.76 10.91 3.84
C ALA A 108 -14.05 11.59 3.35
N PRO A 109 -14.34 11.57 2.03
CA PRO A 109 -15.61 12.06 1.52
C PRO A 109 -16.74 11.25 2.18
N LYS A 110 -17.66 11.94 2.86
CA LYS A 110 -18.83 11.29 3.48
C LYS A 110 -19.63 10.64 2.35
N LYS A 111 -19.67 9.30 2.31
CA LYS A 111 -20.64 8.60 1.46
C LYS A 111 -22.03 9.05 1.92
N GLY A 112 -22.78 9.68 1.02
CA GLY A 112 -24.21 9.90 1.23
C GLY A 112 -24.84 8.56 1.59
N ARG A 113 -25.59 8.53 2.71
CA ARG A 113 -26.45 7.39 3.04
C ARG A 113 -27.37 7.18 1.83
N LYS A 114 -27.24 6.04 1.16
CA LYS A 114 -28.37 5.45 0.43
C LYS A 114 -29.31 4.87 1.47
#